data_AF-A0A0W1G848-F1
#
_entry.id   AF-A0A0W1G848-F1
#
_cell.length_a   1.000
_cell.length_b   1.000
_cell.length_c   1.000
_cell.angle_alpha   90.00
_cell.angle_beta   90.00
_cell.angle_gamma   90.00
#
_symmetry.space_group_name_H-M   'P 1'
#
loop_
_entity.id
_entity.type
_entity.pdbx_description
1 polymer ?
#
loop_
_entity_poly.entity_id
_entity_poly.type
_entity_poly.pdbx_seq_one_letter_code
_entity_poly.pdbx_strand_id
1 'polypeptide(L)'
;MKVILPIMGAALALSACTAPAPVEEAQATPAKPEPAAPAPAAIEAAKTALASEPKIKDLSYDATNTVQWNVGVLDDGSRRTGYAQYVCQVLQEKGALAGRTHVRIVDIAKVAQGSDFRDANLGHVICETGDIVDT
;
A
#
# COMPACT_ATOMS: atom_id res chain seq x y z
N MET A 1 -30.65 46.42 -27.43
CA MET A 1 -29.78 46.89 -28.53
C MET A 1 -29.27 45.67 -29.26
N LYS A 2 -29.36 45.72 -30.59
CA LYS A 2 -29.18 44.63 -31.54
C LYS A 2 -27.94 45.00 -32.36
N VAL A 3 -26.88 44.20 -32.34
CA VAL A 3 -25.76 44.35 -33.29
C VAL A 3 -25.43 42.98 -33.87
N ILE A 4 -25.30 43.00 -35.19
CA ILE A 4 -25.40 41.93 -36.18
C ILE A 4 -24.10 41.97 -37.00
N LEU A 5 -23.44 40.79 -37.15
CA LEU A 5 -22.49 40.35 -38.21
C LEU A 5 -21.16 41.15 -38.43
N PRO A 6 -20.15 40.67 -39.21
CA PRO A 6 -20.15 39.56 -40.18
C PRO A 6 -18.96 38.58 -40.19
N ILE A 7 -19.18 37.57 -41.04
CA ILE A 7 -18.33 36.50 -41.59
C ILE A 7 -17.23 37.06 -42.52
N MET A 8 -16.00 36.52 -42.43
CA MET A 8 -15.01 36.31 -43.52
C MET A 8 -14.01 35.28 -42.95
N GLY A 9 -13.66 34.14 -43.56
CA GLY A 9 -13.60 33.79 -44.98
C GLY A 9 -12.16 33.95 -45.48
N ALA A 10 -11.31 32.92 -45.32
CA ALA A 10 -10.11 32.71 -46.13
C ALA A 10 -9.53 31.29 -45.91
N ALA A 11 -9.70 30.44 -46.92
CA ALA A 11 -8.91 29.23 -47.10
C ALA A 11 -7.53 29.61 -47.66
N LEU A 12 -6.46 28.97 -47.21
CA LEU A 12 -5.19 28.88 -47.93
C LEU A 12 -4.46 27.60 -47.53
N ALA A 13 -3.92 26.96 -48.56
CA ALA A 13 -3.53 25.56 -48.63
C ALA A 13 -2.03 25.35 -48.35
N LEU A 14 -1.68 24.05 -48.28
CA LEU A 14 -0.37 23.46 -48.62
C LEU A 14 0.82 23.74 -47.69
N SER A 15 1.18 22.73 -46.90
CA SER A 15 2.49 22.10 -47.07
C SER A 15 2.56 20.76 -46.34
N ALA A 16 2.64 19.69 -47.13
CA ALA A 16 3.08 18.39 -46.69
C ALA A 16 4.61 18.43 -46.53
N CYS A 17 5.08 18.39 -45.28
CA CYS A 17 6.39 17.83 -44.97
C CYS A 17 6.13 16.58 -44.13
N THR A 18 6.03 15.45 -44.82
CA THR A 18 6.25 14.13 -44.24
C THR A 18 7.69 14.11 -43.72
N ALA A 19 7.86 14.31 -42.42
CA ALA A 19 9.04 13.84 -41.71
C ALA A 19 8.78 12.37 -41.36
N PRO A 20 9.66 11.41 -41.69
CA PRO A 20 9.61 10.10 -41.07
C PRO A 20 9.85 10.32 -39.58
N ALA A 21 8.86 9.91 -38.76
CA ALA A 21 9.02 9.88 -37.32
C ALA A 21 10.29 9.08 -36.99
N PRO A 22 11.11 9.55 -36.02
CA PRO A 22 12.12 8.69 -35.45
C PRO A 22 11.38 7.43 -34.97
N VAL A 23 11.79 6.29 -35.50
CA VAL A 23 11.42 5.00 -34.94
C VAL A 23 12.02 5.03 -33.54
N GLU A 24 11.19 5.35 -32.55
CA GLU A 24 11.52 5.22 -31.15
C GLU A 24 11.72 3.73 -30.94
N GLU A 25 12.98 3.30 -31.04
CA GLU A 25 13.42 1.99 -30.59
C GLU A 25 12.79 1.79 -29.22
N ALA A 26 11.93 0.77 -29.15
CA ALA A 26 11.36 0.30 -27.90
C ALA A 26 12.54 -0.08 -27.00
N GLN A 27 13.00 0.90 -26.22
CA GLN A 27 13.89 0.67 -25.11
C GLN A 27 13.13 -0.29 -24.21
N ALA A 28 13.57 -1.54 -24.19
CA ALA A 28 13.12 -2.52 -23.24
C ALA A 28 13.30 -1.86 -21.86
N THR A 29 12.18 -1.49 -21.25
CA THR A 29 12.16 -0.92 -19.91
C THR A 29 12.87 -1.95 -19.03
N PRO A 30 13.94 -1.59 -18.31
CA PRO A 30 14.54 -2.50 -17.36
C PRO A 30 13.43 -2.91 -16.40
N ALA A 31 13.16 -4.21 -16.33
CA ALA A 31 12.16 -4.77 -15.42
C ALA A 31 12.47 -4.21 -14.03
N LYS A 32 11.51 -3.46 -13.47
CA LYS A 32 11.56 -2.95 -12.11
C LYS A 32 11.95 -4.14 -11.22
N PRO A 33 13.08 -4.10 -10.49
CA PRO A 33 13.48 -5.19 -9.63
C PRO A 33 12.29 -5.58 -8.76
N GLU A 34 11.87 -6.84 -8.86
CA GLU A 34 10.86 -7.38 -7.96
C GLU A 34 11.35 -7.09 -6.53
N PRO A 35 10.53 -6.48 -5.66
CA PRO A 35 10.96 -6.10 -4.32
C PRO A 35 11.49 -7.35 -3.62
N ALA A 36 12.79 -7.38 -3.36
CA ALA A 36 13.40 -8.49 -2.65
C ALA A 36 12.71 -8.66 -1.30
N ALA A 37 12.48 -9.92 -0.90
CA ALA A 37 11.95 -10.22 0.42
C ALA A 37 12.80 -9.53 1.51
N PRO A 38 12.19 -9.10 2.63
CA PRO A 38 12.93 -8.38 3.65
C PRO A 38 14.01 -9.28 4.27
N ALA A 39 15.15 -8.71 4.60
CA ALA A 39 16.19 -9.46 5.30
C ALA A 39 15.67 -9.93 6.67
N PRO A 40 16.03 -11.15 7.15
CA PRO A 40 15.60 -11.63 8.45
C PRO A 40 15.91 -10.67 9.61
N ALA A 41 17.05 -9.97 9.54
CA ALA A 41 17.42 -8.96 10.54
C ALA A 41 16.46 -7.76 10.57
N ALA A 42 15.91 -7.35 9.43
CA ALA A 42 14.91 -6.28 9.35
C ALA A 42 13.59 -6.71 10.00
N ILE A 43 13.17 -7.96 9.78
CA ILE A 43 11.98 -8.54 10.43
C ILE A 43 12.15 -8.55 11.96
N GLU A 44 13.29 -9.01 12.47
CA GLU A 44 13.54 -9.04 13.92
C GLU A 44 13.66 -7.64 14.53
N ALA A 45 14.26 -6.68 13.81
CA ALA A 45 14.30 -5.28 14.23
C ALA A 45 12.89 -4.66 14.30
N ALA A 46 12.03 -4.98 13.32
CA ALA A 46 10.63 -4.58 13.32
C ALA A 46 9.85 -5.20 14.48
N LYS A 47 10.01 -6.51 14.72
CA LYS A 47 9.38 -7.19 15.87
C LYS A 47 9.80 -6.56 17.19
N THR A 48 11.08 -6.26 17.35
CA THR A 48 11.61 -5.63 18.56
C THR A 48 11.02 -4.23 18.77
N ALA A 49 10.93 -3.42 17.71
CA ALA A 49 10.34 -2.09 17.80
C ALA A 49 8.85 -2.16 18.15
N LEU A 50 8.09 -3.01 17.47
CA LEU A 50 6.66 -3.19 17.73
C LEU A 50 6.38 -3.79 19.12
N ALA A 51 7.19 -4.73 19.60
CA ALA A 51 7.04 -5.30 20.94
C ALA A 51 7.25 -4.28 22.07
N SER A 52 7.91 -3.15 21.78
CA SER A 52 8.05 -2.05 22.76
C SER A 52 6.79 -1.17 22.89
N GLU A 53 5.83 -1.33 21.98
CA GLU A 53 4.57 -0.57 22.00
C GLU A 53 3.60 -1.11 23.07
N PRO A 54 3.17 -0.31 24.06
CA PRO A 54 2.35 -0.79 25.17
C PRO A 54 1.00 -1.40 24.78
N LYS A 55 0.49 -1.04 23.60
CA LYS A 55 -0.80 -1.53 23.07
C LYS A 55 -0.70 -2.93 22.47
N ILE A 56 0.48 -3.31 21.99
CA ILE A 56 0.72 -4.63 21.37
C ILE A 56 0.85 -5.66 22.49
N LYS A 57 0.09 -6.75 22.35
CA LYS A 57 0.07 -7.89 23.28
C LYS A 57 0.60 -9.16 22.66
N ASP A 58 0.47 -9.25 21.35
CA ASP A 58 1.01 -10.35 20.57
C ASP A 58 1.39 -9.86 19.17
N LEU A 59 2.33 -10.55 18.53
CA LEU A 59 2.83 -10.21 17.21
C LEU A 59 3.21 -11.50 16.47
N SER A 60 2.61 -11.71 15.31
CA SER A 60 2.99 -12.81 14.42
C SER A 60 3.37 -12.28 13.04
N TYR A 61 4.40 -12.91 12.47
CA TYR A 61 4.88 -12.65 11.12
C TYR A 61 5.04 -13.96 10.36
N ASP A 62 4.49 -14.01 9.16
CA ASP A 62 4.67 -15.12 8.23
C ASP A 62 4.65 -14.59 6.79
N ALA A 63 5.79 -14.68 6.11
CA ALA A 63 5.96 -14.19 4.74
C ALA A 63 5.09 -14.93 3.72
N THR A 64 4.62 -16.15 4.03
CA THR A 64 3.84 -17.00 3.13
C THR A 64 2.34 -16.74 3.21
N ASN A 65 1.88 -16.02 4.25
CA ASN A 65 0.48 -15.69 4.44
C ASN A 65 0.05 -14.48 3.62
N THR A 66 -1.23 -14.45 3.25
CA THR A 66 -1.88 -13.30 2.58
C THR A 66 -1.78 -12.03 3.43
N VAL A 67 -1.90 -12.19 4.75
CA VAL A 67 -1.65 -11.13 5.74
C VAL A 67 -0.37 -11.49 6.48
N GLN A 68 0.72 -10.83 6.11
CA GLN A 68 2.04 -11.21 6.62
C GLN A 68 2.23 -10.82 8.07
N TRP A 69 1.61 -9.71 8.51
CA TRP A 69 1.73 -9.20 9.87
C TRP A 69 0.38 -9.18 10.57
N ASN A 70 0.25 -9.95 11.65
CA ASN A 70 -0.90 -9.86 12.56
C ASN A 70 -0.43 -9.29 13.89
N VAL A 71 -1.10 -8.22 14.33
CA VAL A 71 -0.76 -7.47 15.54
C VAL A 71 -1.92 -7.61 16.52
N GLY A 72 -1.69 -8.37 17.59
CA GLY A 72 -2.67 -8.59 18.65
C GLY A 72 -2.74 -7.41 19.61
N VAL A 73 -3.92 -6.84 19.77
CA VAL A 73 -4.23 -5.78 20.75
C VAL A 73 -5.49 -6.15 21.52
N LEU A 74 -5.76 -5.45 22.63
CA LEU A 74 -7.08 -5.51 23.27
C LEU A 74 -8.03 -4.52 22.58
N ASP A 75 -9.24 -4.94 22.26
CA ASP A 75 -10.25 -4.03 21.71
C ASP A 75 -10.71 -3.04 22.79
N ASP A 76 -10.61 -1.74 22.47
CA ASP A 76 -11.07 -0.63 23.31
C ASP A 76 -12.18 0.19 22.64
N GLY A 77 -12.72 -0.30 21.52
CA GLY A 77 -13.75 0.37 20.72
C GLY A 77 -13.24 1.48 19.80
N SER A 78 -11.94 1.78 19.80
CA SER A 78 -11.37 2.74 18.85
C SER A 78 -11.08 2.13 17.48
N ARG A 79 -11.09 2.96 16.43
CA ARG A 79 -10.76 2.53 15.07
C ARG A 79 -9.29 2.12 14.97
N ARG A 80 -9.01 0.86 14.58
CA ARG A 80 -7.63 0.34 14.53
C ARG A 80 -6.94 0.47 13.16
N THR A 81 -7.62 0.92 12.12
CA THR A 81 -6.99 1.18 10.81
C THR A 81 -5.83 2.18 10.91
N GLY A 82 -5.98 3.27 11.66
CA GLY A 82 -4.90 4.24 11.86
C GLY A 82 -3.70 3.63 12.60
N TYR A 83 -3.94 2.67 13.50
CA TYR A 83 -2.88 1.94 14.16
C TYR A 83 -2.18 0.96 13.20
N ALA A 84 -2.93 0.32 12.30
CA ALA A 84 -2.36 -0.50 11.23
C ALA A 84 -1.43 0.31 10.30
N GLN A 85 -1.82 1.55 9.96
CA GLN A 85 -0.98 2.47 9.19
C GLN A 85 0.30 2.86 9.94
N TYR A 86 0.19 3.14 11.24
CA TYR A 86 1.37 3.36 12.09
C TYR A 86 2.32 2.16 12.08
N VAL A 87 1.81 0.93 12.19
CA VAL A 87 2.63 -0.28 12.09
C VAL A 87 3.35 -0.33 10.74
N CYS A 88 2.66 -0.03 9.62
CA CYS A 88 3.32 0.04 8.30
C CYS A 88 4.49 1.04 8.27
N GLN A 89 4.38 2.19 8.95
CA GLN A 89 5.48 3.16 9.05
C GLN A 89 6.67 2.58 9.81
N VAL A 90 6.43 1.91 10.95
CA VAL A 90 7.49 1.22 11.71
C VAL A 90 8.16 0.15 10.85
N LEU A 91 7.39 -0.66 10.12
CA LEU A 91 7.94 -1.67 9.22
C LEU A 91 8.80 -1.04 8.12
N GLN A 92 8.37 0.09 7.56
CA GLN A 92 9.13 0.82 6.55
C GLN A 92 10.46 1.32 7.11
N GLU A 93 10.45 1.94 8.28
CA GLU A 93 11.65 2.46 8.95
C GLU A 93 12.67 1.36 9.29
N LYS A 94 12.21 0.14 9.55
CA LYS A 94 13.09 -1.01 9.81
C LYS A 94 13.47 -1.79 8.55
N GLY A 95 12.98 -1.40 7.37
CA GLY A 95 13.22 -2.11 6.12
C GLY A 95 12.54 -3.49 6.05
N ALA A 96 11.45 -3.65 6.79
CA ALA A 96 10.69 -4.91 6.94
C ALA A 96 9.50 -5.02 5.97
N LEU A 97 9.28 -4.03 5.10
CA LEU A 97 8.29 -4.10 4.02
C LEU A 97 8.87 -4.81 2.80
N ALA A 98 8.06 -5.64 2.15
CA ALA A 98 8.32 -6.13 0.81
C ALA A 98 7.03 -6.17 -0.01
N GLY A 99 7.10 -5.57 -1.21
CA GLY A 99 5.98 -5.49 -2.15
C GLY A 99 4.67 -5.10 -1.45
N ARG A 100 3.64 -5.90 -1.73
CA ARG A 100 2.29 -5.74 -1.17
C ARG A 100 2.21 -6.36 0.23
N THR A 101 2.85 -5.74 1.21
CA THR A 101 2.76 -6.14 2.63
C THR A 101 1.41 -5.73 3.22
N HIS A 102 0.75 -6.68 3.87
CA HIS A 102 -0.53 -6.52 4.56
C HIS A 102 -0.31 -6.56 6.08
N VAL A 103 -0.97 -5.63 6.78
CA VAL A 103 -0.98 -5.55 8.24
C VAL A 103 -2.42 -5.65 8.72
N ARG A 104 -2.68 -6.57 9.65
CA ARG A 104 -3.95 -6.71 10.35
C ARG A 104 -3.78 -6.50 11.84
N ILE A 105 -4.66 -5.70 12.42
CA ILE A 105 -4.83 -5.57 13.86
C ILE A 105 -5.94 -6.52 14.28
N VAL A 106 -5.67 -7.38 15.25
CA VAL A 106 -6.62 -8.38 15.75
C VAL A 106 -6.90 -8.19 17.24
N ASP A 107 -8.13 -8.48 17.66
CA ASP A 107 -8.47 -8.59 19.07
C ASP A 107 -7.92 -9.90 19.63
N ILE A 108 -6.83 -9.81 20.39
CA ILE A 108 -6.15 -10.99 20.93
C ILE A 108 -7.02 -11.73 21.96
N ALA A 109 -7.96 -11.04 22.62
CA ALA A 109 -8.86 -11.69 23.57
C ALA A 109 -9.86 -12.61 22.86
N LYS A 110 -10.35 -12.21 21.68
CA LYS A 110 -11.20 -13.08 20.83
C LYS A 110 -10.42 -14.26 20.26
N VAL A 111 -9.19 -14.03 19.79
CA VAL A 111 -8.32 -15.11 19.32
C VAL A 111 -8.08 -16.15 20.43
N ALA A 112 -7.80 -15.70 21.65
CA ALA A 112 -7.63 -16.57 22.80
C ALA A 112 -8.90 -17.37 23.17
N GLN A 113 -10.08 -16.91 22.74
CA GLN A 113 -11.36 -17.61 22.89
C GLN A 113 -11.67 -18.57 21.72
N GLY A 114 -10.76 -18.68 20.74
CA GLY A 114 -10.87 -19.59 19.61
C GLY A 114 -11.41 -18.97 18.32
N SER A 115 -11.64 -17.65 18.28
CA SER A 115 -11.93 -16.96 17.01
C SER A 115 -10.71 -16.98 16.09
N ASP A 116 -10.94 -17.01 14.79
CA ASP A 116 -9.87 -16.83 13.81
C ASP A 116 -9.48 -15.34 13.67
N PHE A 117 -8.37 -15.07 12.97
CA PHE A 117 -7.89 -13.71 12.74
C PHE A 117 -8.80 -12.85 11.86
N ARG A 118 -9.71 -13.46 11.09
CA ARG A 118 -10.65 -12.71 10.24
C ARG A 118 -11.81 -12.21 11.09
N ASP A 119 -12.36 -13.06 11.95
CA ASP A 119 -13.44 -12.70 12.88
C ASP A 119 -12.97 -11.77 13.99
N ALA A 120 -11.71 -11.88 14.39
CA ALA A 120 -11.07 -10.98 15.37
C ALA A 120 -10.52 -9.69 14.74
N ASN A 121 -10.73 -9.42 13.45
CA ASN A 121 -10.17 -8.25 12.77
C ASN A 121 -10.73 -6.94 13.33
N LEU A 122 -9.83 -6.02 13.69
CA LEU A 122 -10.16 -4.66 14.12
C LEU A 122 -9.72 -3.59 13.10
N GLY A 123 -8.90 -3.97 12.12
CA GLY A 123 -8.42 -3.09 11.07
C GLY A 123 -7.35 -3.76 10.21
N HIS A 124 -7.43 -3.56 8.90
CA HIS A 124 -6.54 -4.20 7.94
C HIS A 124 -6.16 -3.21 6.84
N VAL A 125 -4.86 -3.06 6.58
CA VAL A 125 -4.32 -2.18 5.54
C VAL A 125 -3.27 -2.86 4.67
N ILE A 126 -3.15 -2.37 3.43
CA ILE A 126 -2.01 -2.65 2.55
C ILE A 126 -0.99 -1.54 2.75
N CYS A 127 0.22 -1.86 3.18
CA CYS A 127 1.22 -0.85 3.53
C CYS A 127 1.72 -0.04 2.33
N GLU A 128 1.73 -0.62 1.12
CA GLU A 128 2.19 0.08 -0.09
C GLU A 128 1.25 1.21 -0.50
N THR A 129 -0.08 0.99 -0.43
CA THR A 129 -1.09 1.94 -0.91
C THR A 129 -1.79 2.70 0.21
N GLY A 130 -1.75 2.18 1.44
CA GLY A 130 -2.53 2.66 2.56
C GLY A 130 -4.01 2.27 2.51
N ASP A 131 -4.42 1.45 1.52
CA ASP A 131 -5.80 1.03 1.33
C ASP A 131 -6.30 0.18 2.50
N ILE A 132 -7.56 0.40 2.87
CA ILE A 132 -8.26 -0.39 3.88
C ILE A 132 -8.91 -1.57 3.17
N VAL A 133 -8.59 -2.79 3.61
CA VAL A 133 -9.01 -4.02 2.90
C VAL A 133 -10.33 -4.58 3.42
N ASP A 134 -10.50 -4.59 4.75
CA ASP A 134 -11.66 -5.19 5.41
C ASP A 134 -12.27 -4.13 6.35
N THR A 135 -13.43 -3.59 5.97
CA THR A 135 -14.30 -2.72 6.78
C THR A 135 -15.58 -3.43 7.17
#